data_AF-A0A7C1NMH8-F1
#
_entry.id   AF-A0A7C1NMH8-F1
#
_cell.length_a   1.000
_cell.length_b   1.000
_cell.length_c   1.000
_cell.angle_alpha   90.00
_cell.angle_beta   90.00
_cell.angle_gamma   90.00
#
_symmetry.space_group_name_H-M   'P 1'
#
loop_
_entity.id
_entity.type
_entity.pdbx_description
1 polymer ?
#
loop_
_entity_poly.entity_id
_entity_poly.type
_entity_poly.pdbx_seq_one_letter_code
_entity_poly.pdbx_strand_id
1 'polypeptide(L)'
;MVRKELNKLSPLRIFEQSTRGGLGVGNIGIITAKKGVGKTACLVHIATDKLFRGRQVIHVSFAADTCHIVSWYEDIFSEIARRFNLDSAMEVHQEIIKHRIIMNFNQEGIQLSRVLKSVESMVRDGNFSADTIIVDGYDFTKITAEQLS
;
A
#
# COMPACT_ATOMS: atom_id res chain seq x y z
N MET A 1 -20.64 12.84 -2.19
CA MET A 1 -21.43 11.60 -2.33
C MET A 1 -20.57 10.42 -2.80
N VAL A 2 -19.61 10.66 -3.69
CA VAL A 2 -18.81 9.62 -4.39
C VAL A 2 -17.95 8.70 -3.49
N ARG A 3 -17.29 9.21 -2.44
CA ARG A 3 -16.42 8.37 -1.58
C ARG A 3 -17.15 7.25 -0.83
N LYS A 4 -18.36 7.51 -0.31
CA LYS A 4 -19.13 6.49 0.42
C LYS A 4 -19.63 5.38 -0.52
N GLU A 5 -19.96 5.74 -1.76
CA GLU A 5 -20.37 4.81 -2.82
C GLU A 5 -19.19 3.93 -3.28
N LEU A 6 -18.04 4.54 -3.57
CA LEU A 6 -16.79 3.83 -3.89
C LEU A 6 -16.42 2.80 -2.83
N ASN A 7 -16.50 3.19 -1.56
CA ASN A 7 -16.16 2.31 -0.45
C ASN A 7 -17.08 1.08 -0.38
N LYS A 8 -18.37 1.23 -0.70
CA LYS A 8 -19.33 0.11 -0.70
C LYS A 8 -19.17 -0.83 -1.89
N LEU A 9 -18.78 -0.30 -3.05
CA LEU A 9 -18.69 -1.05 -4.32
C LEU A 9 -17.29 -1.64 -4.57
N SER A 10 -16.31 -1.36 -3.71
CA SER A 10 -14.96 -1.90 -3.78
C SER A 10 -14.97 -3.44 -3.72
N PRO A 11 -14.37 -4.16 -4.69
CA PRO A 11 -14.23 -5.62 -4.65
C PRO A 11 -13.52 -6.13 -3.39
N LEU A 12 -12.70 -5.28 -2.76
CA LEU A 12 -12.04 -5.60 -1.50
C LEU A 12 -13.02 -5.81 -0.34
N ARG A 13 -14.28 -5.37 -0.44
CA ARG A 13 -15.29 -5.67 0.59
C ARG A 13 -15.61 -7.15 0.66
N ILE A 14 -15.65 -7.83 -0.48
CA ILE A 14 -15.83 -9.28 -0.54
C ILE A 14 -14.62 -9.97 0.11
N PHE A 15 -13.42 -9.46 -0.15
CA PHE A 15 -12.19 -9.96 0.47
C PHE A 15 -12.11 -9.69 1.98
N GLU A 16 -12.51 -8.52 2.45
CA GLU A 16 -12.60 -8.23 3.89
C GLU A 16 -13.63 -9.11 4.58
N GLN A 17 -14.79 -9.36 3.95
CA GLN A 17 -15.81 -10.26 4.49
C GLN A 17 -15.29 -11.70 4.60
N SER A 18 -14.58 -12.20 3.59
CA SER A 18 -13.99 -13.55 3.63
C SER A 18 -12.87 -13.68 4.66
N THR A 19 -12.21 -12.57 5.01
CA THR A 19 -11.17 -12.49 6.05
C THR A 19 -11.69 -12.06 7.41
N ARG A 20 -13.02 -12.09 7.63
CA ARG A 20 -13.68 -11.73 8.91
C ARG A 20 -13.45 -10.29 9.37
N GLY A 21 -13.44 -9.35 8.43
CA GLY A 21 -13.32 -7.91 8.70
C GLY A 21 -11.97 -7.30 8.30
N GLY A 22 -11.12 -8.05 7.59
CA GLY A 22 -9.81 -7.59 7.12
C GLY A 22 -8.70 -7.65 8.18
N LEU A 23 -7.58 -6.99 7.90
CA LEU A 23 -6.41 -6.96 8.78
C LEU A 23 -6.64 -5.97 9.93
N GLY A 24 -6.74 -6.48 11.16
CA GLY A 24 -6.84 -5.65 12.38
C GLY A 24 -5.53 -4.94 12.74
N VAL A 25 -5.62 -3.92 13.61
CA VAL A 25 -4.45 -3.15 14.08
C VAL A 25 -3.42 -4.07 14.75
N GLY A 26 -2.15 -3.92 14.40
CA GLY A 26 -1.04 -4.71 14.95
C GLY A 26 -0.88 -6.11 14.34
N ASN A 27 -1.79 -6.53 13.44
CA ASN A 27 -1.67 -7.81 12.76
C ASN A 27 -0.84 -7.70 11.47
N ILE A 28 -0.21 -8.81 11.10
CA ILE A 28 0.54 -8.94 9.85
C ILE A 28 -0.26 -9.82 8.88
N GLY A 29 -0.44 -9.33 7.65
CA GLY A 29 -1.03 -10.08 6.55
C GLY A 29 0.01 -10.38 5.48
N ILE A 30 -0.05 -11.57 4.89
CA ILE A 30 0.89 -12.00 3.85
C ILE A 30 0.10 -12.33 2.58
N ILE A 31 0.48 -11.70 1.45
CA ILE A 31 -0.04 -12.03 0.12
C ILE A 31 1.05 -12.76 -0.66
N THR A 32 0.83 -14.02 -1.00
CA THR A 32 1.76 -14.84 -1.77
C THR A 32 1.13 -15.29 -3.09
N ALA A 33 1.93 -15.34 -4.15
CA ALA A 33 1.55 -15.82 -5.47
C ALA A 33 2.81 -15.99 -6.35
N LYS A 34 2.68 -16.70 -7.46
CA LYS A 34 3.74 -16.81 -8.48
C LYS A 34 4.08 -15.44 -9.10
N LYS A 35 5.25 -15.34 -9.74
CA LYS A 35 5.65 -14.13 -10.51
C LYS A 35 4.61 -13.86 -11.61
N GLY A 36 4.27 -12.60 -11.83
CA GLY A 36 3.32 -12.17 -12.87
C GLY A 36 1.83 -12.27 -12.50
N VAL A 37 1.46 -12.82 -11.34
CA VAL A 37 0.04 -12.95 -10.92
C VAL A 37 -0.59 -11.63 -10.48
N GLY A 38 0.20 -10.57 -10.28
CA GLY A 38 -0.31 -9.25 -9.90
C GLY A 38 -0.30 -8.96 -8.39
N LYS A 39 0.67 -9.49 -7.64
CA LYS A 39 0.84 -9.21 -6.19
C LYS A 39 0.97 -7.72 -5.91
N THR A 40 1.88 -7.03 -6.60
CA THR A 40 2.08 -5.58 -6.49
C THR A 40 0.79 -4.83 -6.80
N ALA A 41 0.10 -5.15 -7.90
CA ALA A 41 -1.17 -4.54 -8.25
C ALA A 41 -2.24 -4.77 -7.16
N CYS A 42 -2.30 -5.96 -6.57
CA CYS A 42 -3.20 -6.27 -5.45
C CYS A 42 -2.86 -5.44 -4.19
N LEU A 43 -1.59 -5.32 -3.82
CA LEU A 43 -1.15 -4.49 -2.70
C LEU A 43 -1.44 -3.00 -2.94
N VAL A 44 -1.20 -2.51 -4.16
CA VAL A 44 -1.53 -1.14 -4.55
C VAL A 44 -3.05 -0.92 -4.50
N HIS A 45 -3.87 -1.87 -4.95
CA HIS A 45 -5.32 -1.81 -4.79
C HIS A 45 -5.74 -1.67 -3.33
N ILE A 46 -5.15 -2.47 -2.43
CA ILE A 46 -5.43 -2.40 -1.00
C ILE A 46 -5.03 -1.04 -0.43
N ALA A 47 -3.84 -0.53 -0.77
CA ALA A 47 -3.43 0.81 -0.36
C ALA A 47 -4.39 1.89 -0.87
N THR A 48 -4.73 1.87 -2.16
CA THR A 48 -5.61 2.86 -2.76
C THR A 48 -6.99 2.88 -2.10
N ASP A 49 -7.57 1.72 -1.77
CA ASP A 49 -8.82 1.63 -0.99
C ASP A 49 -8.70 2.29 0.39
N LYS A 50 -7.59 2.08 1.09
CA LYS A 50 -7.32 2.75 2.37
C LYS A 50 -7.21 4.27 2.19
N LEU A 51 -6.51 4.73 1.15
CA LEU A 51 -6.38 6.16 0.84
C LEU A 51 -7.73 6.81 0.53
N PHE A 52 -8.61 6.14 -0.23
CA PHE A 52 -9.98 6.61 -0.49
C PHE A 52 -10.84 6.73 0.79
N ARG A 53 -10.48 5.99 1.84
CA ARG A 53 -11.09 6.07 3.18
C ARG A 53 -10.45 7.13 4.07
N GLY A 54 -9.52 7.92 3.55
CA GLY A 54 -8.78 8.94 4.30
C GLY A 54 -7.78 8.34 5.29
N ARG A 55 -7.35 7.09 5.07
CA ARG A 55 -6.35 6.41 5.90
C ARG A 55 -4.96 6.66 5.36
N GLN A 56 -4.00 6.76 6.26
CA GLN A 56 -2.61 7.02 5.95
C GLN A 56 -1.86 5.72 5.63
N VAL A 57 -1.15 5.68 4.50
CA VAL A 57 -0.43 4.49 4.05
C VAL A 57 1.05 4.79 3.83
N ILE A 58 1.92 3.97 4.41
CA ILE A 58 3.33 3.89 4.03
C ILE A 58 3.50 2.66 3.12
N HIS A 59 4.00 2.86 1.91
CA HIS A 59 4.34 1.78 0.99
C HIS A 59 5.86 1.66 0.91
N VAL A 60 6.39 0.59 1.49
CA VAL A 60 7.80 0.23 1.47
C VAL A 60 8.02 -0.74 0.31
N SER A 61 8.82 -0.33 -0.65
CA SER A 61 9.15 -1.11 -1.84
C SER A 61 10.60 -1.57 -1.81
N PHE A 62 10.80 -2.82 -2.22
CA PHE A 62 12.10 -3.39 -2.56
C PHE A 62 12.24 -3.67 -4.07
N ALA A 63 11.32 -3.14 -4.88
CA ALA A 63 11.43 -3.22 -6.34
C ALA A 63 12.59 -2.34 -6.84
N ALA A 64 13.23 -2.81 -7.91
CA ALA A 64 14.35 -2.09 -8.54
C ALA A 64 13.94 -0.73 -9.12
N ASP A 65 12.66 -0.53 -9.45
CA ASP A 65 12.15 0.68 -10.07
C ASP A 65 10.99 1.28 -9.26
N THR A 66 11.18 2.51 -8.79
CA THR A 66 10.17 3.29 -8.06
C THR A 66 9.10 3.90 -8.95
N CYS A 67 9.46 4.29 -10.17
CA CYS A 67 8.55 4.90 -11.12
C CYS A 67 7.40 3.94 -11.44
N HIS A 68 7.67 2.64 -11.45
CA HIS A 68 6.65 1.61 -11.64
C HIS A 68 5.56 1.62 -10.57
N ILE A 69 5.88 1.85 -9.29
CA ILE A 69 4.88 1.83 -8.22
C ILE A 69 3.99 3.06 -8.30
N VAL A 70 4.58 4.23 -8.55
CA VAL A 70 3.80 5.45 -8.77
C VAL A 70 2.85 5.26 -9.94
N SER A 71 3.32 4.73 -11.08
CA SER A 71 2.47 4.43 -12.24
C SER A 71 1.31 3.49 -11.86
N TRP A 72 1.57 2.43 -11.10
CA TRP A 72 0.50 1.54 -10.64
C TRP A 72 -0.57 2.27 -9.85
N TYR A 73 -0.20 3.18 -8.95
CA TYR A 73 -1.20 3.97 -8.22
C TYR A 73 -2.01 4.88 -9.15
N GLU A 74 -1.35 5.52 -10.12
CA GLU A 74 -2.01 6.38 -11.11
C GLU A 74 -2.98 5.59 -12.01
N ASP A 75 -2.56 4.42 -12.48
CA ASP A 75 -3.37 3.53 -13.32
C ASP A 75 -4.61 3.04 -12.56
N ILE A 76 -4.41 2.57 -11.33
CA ILE A 76 -5.51 2.13 -10.47
C ILE A 76 -6.47 3.26 -10.16
N PHE A 77 -5.95 4.44 -9.81
CA PHE A 77 -6.79 5.59 -9.54
C PHE A 77 -7.62 5.96 -10.76
N SER A 78 -6.98 6.04 -11.92
CA SER A 78 -7.62 6.40 -13.19
C SER A 78 -8.73 5.40 -13.56
N GLU A 79 -8.48 4.11 -13.33
CA GLU A 79 -9.48 3.07 -13.59
C GLU A 79 -10.69 3.19 -12.66
N ILE A 80 -10.47 3.44 -11.37
CA ILE A 80 -11.55 3.68 -10.40
C ILE A 80 -12.31 4.96 -10.76
N ALA A 81 -11.60 6.04 -11.08
CA ALA A 81 -12.21 7.32 -11.43
C ALA A 81 -13.11 7.19 -12.67
N ARG A 82 -12.64 6.48 -13.69
CA ARG A 82 -13.38 6.18 -14.92
C ARG A 82 -14.60 5.30 -14.65
N ARG A 83 -14.43 4.20 -13.91
CA ARG A 83 -15.49 3.21 -13.68
C ARG A 83 -16.65 3.77 -12.85
N PHE A 84 -16.37 4.66 -11.92
CA PHE A 84 -17.36 5.25 -11.02
C PHE A 84 -17.76 6.68 -11.40
N ASN A 85 -17.32 7.15 -12.56
CA ASN A 85 -17.57 8.50 -13.08
C ASN A 85 -17.35 9.58 -12.00
N LEU A 86 -16.14 9.59 -11.46
CA LEU A 86 -15.81 10.38 -10.28
C LEU A 86 -15.82 11.88 -10.60
N ASP A 87 -16.81 12.59 -10.09
CA ASP A 87 -16.81 14.06 -10.12
C ASP A 87 -15.54 14.59 -9.41
N SER A 88 -14.93 15.62 -9.98
CA SER A 88 -13.70 16.23 -9.46
C SER A 88 -12.56 15.24 -9.20
N ALA A 89 -12.34 14.28 -10.11
CA ALA A 89 -11.28 13.27 -10.01
C ALA A 89 -9.91 13.85 -9.62
N MET A 90 -9.52 14.99 -10.19
CA MET A 90 -8.24 15.64 -9.89
C MET A 90 -8.14 16.14 -8.43
N GLU A 91 -9.23 16.67 -7.86
CA GLU A 91 -9.24 17.10 -6.45
C GLU A 91 -9.14 15.89 -5.51
N VAL A 92 -9.89 14.82 -5.82
CA VAL A 92 -9.83 13.59 -5.03
C VAL A 92 -8.44 12.97 -5.10
N HIS A 93 -7.82 12.98 -6.28
CA HIS A 93 -6.45 12.50 -6.50
C HIS A 93 -5.44 13.25 -5.62
N GLN A 94 -5.48 14.59 -5.64
CA GLN A 94 -4.61 15.42 -4.82
C GLN A 94 -4.83 15.19 -3.32
N GLU A 95 -6.05 14.86 -2.90
CA GLU A 95 -6.32 14.56 -1.50
C GLU A 95 -5.78 13.18 -1.08
N ILE A 96 -5.92 12.15 -1.92
CA ILE A 96 -5.43 10.80 -1.58
C ILE A 96 -3.90 10.73 -1.58
N ILE A 97 -3.22 11.48 -2.46
CA ILE A 97 -1.76 11.48 -2.53
C ILE A 97 -1.12 12.00 -1.24
N LYS A 98 -1.75 12.98 -0.58
CA LYS A 98 -1.26 13.55 0.69
C LYS A 98 -1.26 12.55 1.84
N HIS A 99 -2.07 11.49 1.76
CA HIS A 99 -2.16 10.43 2.76
C HIS A 99 -1.24 9.23 2.45
N ARG A 100 -0.32 9.36 1.49
CA ARG A 100 0.58 8.29 1.07
C ARG A 100 2.04 8.72 1.14
N ILE A 101 2.88 7.82 1.67
CA ILE A 101 4.33 7.91 1.58
C ILE A 101 4.85 6.66 0.87
N ILE A 102 5.71 6.83 -0.13
CA ILE A 102 6.38 5.72 -0.83
C ILE A 102 7.86 5.78 -0.48
N MET A 103 8.39 4.67 0.05
CA MET A 103 9.79 4.51 0.39
C MET A 103 10.35 3.38 -0.46
N ASN A 104 11.49 3.59 -1.10
CA ASN A 104 12.15 2.53 -1.87
C ASN A 104 13.51 2.23 -1.33
N PHE A 105 13.77 0.94 -1.17
CA PHE A 105 15.03 0.42 -0.68
C PHE A 105 15.56 -0.61 -1.66
N ASN A 106 16.84 -0.53 -1.97
CA ASN A 106 17.50 -1.68 -2.57
C ASN A 106 17.74 -2.71 -1.46
N GLN A 107 17.22 -3.92 -1.62
CA GLN A 107 17.44 -5.00 -0.66
C GLN A 107 18.92 -5.40 -0.58
N GLU A 108 19.67 -5.20 -1.67
CA GLU A 108 21.11 -5.46 -1.69
C GLU A 108 21.85 -4.43 -0.83
N GLY A 109 22.51 -4.92 0.21
CA GLY A 109 23.36 -4.10 1.08
C GLY A 109 22.61 -3.33 2.18
N ILE A 110 21.28 -3.44 2.29
CA ILE A 110 20.53 -2.82 3.39
C ILE A 110 20.17 -3.84 4.48
N GLN A 111 20.34 -3.43 5.73
CA GLN A 111 19.84 -4.20 6.88
C GLN A 111 18.36 -3.86 7.14
N LEU A 112 17.56 -4.87 7.47
CA LEU A 112 16.14 -4.69 7.82
C LEU A 112 15.96 -3.69 8.97
N SER A 113 16.87 -3.69 9.95
CA SER A 113 16.90 -2.73 11.06
C SER A 113 16.95 -1.27 10.60
N ARG A 114 17.62 -0.97 9.48
CA ARG A 114 17.63 0.39 8.90
C ARG A 114 16.29 0.75 8.27
N VAL A 115 15.65 -0.20 7.58
CA VAL A 115 14.31 0.01 7.00
C VAL A 115 13.30 0.30 8.11
N LEU A 116 13.32 -0.50 9.19
CA LEU A 116 12.44 -0.31 10.34
C LEU A 116 12.65 1.05 11.01
N LYS A 117 13.91 1.45 11.23
CA LYS A 117 14.24 2.79 11.77
C LYS A 117 13.73 3.92 10.88
N SER A 118 13.87 3.79 9.56
CA SER A 118 13.36 4.81 8.64
C SER A 118 11.83 4.91 8.70
N VAL A 119 11.12 3.79 8.75
CA VAL A 119 9.65 3.78 8.93
C VAL A 119 9.26 4.39 10.28
N GLU A 120 9.97 4.03 11.35
CA GLU A 120 9.73 4.55 12.69
C GLU A 120 9.94 6.07 12.76
N SER A 121 11.01 6.59 12.15
CA SER A 121 11.25 8.03 12.04
C SER A 121 10.16 8.74 11.25
N MET A 122 9.65 8.15 10.17
CA MET A 122 8.51 8.76 9.45
C MET A 122 7.26 8.85 10.32
N VAL A 123 7.00 7.83 11.13
CA VAL A 123 5.83 7.81 12.02
C VAL A 123 6.00 8.77 13.20
N ARG A 124 7.15 8.75 13.87
CA ARG A 124 7.41 9.56 15.07
C ARG A 124 7.81 10.99 14.75
N ASP A 125 8.84 11.17 13.94
CA ASP A 125 9.47 12.46 13.69
C ASP A 125 8.73 13.22 12.57
N GLY A 126 8.25 12.48 11.56
CA GLY A 126 7.44 13.02 10.47
C GLY A 126 5.98 13.28 10.81
N ASN A 127 5.53 12.93 12.03
CA ASN A 127 4.15 13.03 12.50
C ASN A 127 3.13 12.40 11.54
N PHE A 128 3.53 11.32 10.86
CA PHE A 128 2.68 10.58 9.92
C PHE A 128 2.09 9.36 10.62
N SER A 129 0.83 9.49 11.06
CA SER A 129 0.09 8.43 11.74
C SER A 129 -0.35 7.33 10.76
N ALA A 130 0.60 6.52 10.30
CA ALA A 130 0.35 5.44 9.36
C ALA A 130 -0.68 4.42 9.90
N ASP A 131 -1.85 4.33 9.26
CA ASP A 131 -2.85 3.31 9.55
C ASP A 131 -2.45 1.93 9.00
N THR A 132 -1.61 1.90 7.95
CA THR A 132 -1.18 0.66 7.30
C THR A 132 0.21 0.83 6.68
N ILE A 133 1.06 -0.16 6.90
CA ILE A 133 2.37 -0.29 6.23
C ILE A 133 2.25 -1.44 5.23
N ILE A 134 2.51 -1.15 3.96
CA ILE A 134 2.61 -2.15 2.90
C ILE A 134 4.07 -2.40 2.62
N VAL A 135 4.46 -3.67 2.52
CA VAL A 135 5.78 -4.08 2.08
C VAL A 135 5.64 -4.87 0.78
N ASP A 136 6.27 -4.39 -0.29
CA ASP A 136 6.27 -5.05 -1.60
C ASP A 136 7.69 -5.40 -2.06
N GLY A 137 7.79 -6.49 -2.81
CA GLY A 137 9.03 -6.90 -3.47
C GLY A 137 10.13 -7.47 -2.56
N TYR A 138 9.85 -7.69 -1.27
CA TYR A 138 10.84 -8.25 -0.35
C TYR A 138 11.15 -9.72 -0.68
N ASP A 139 12.41 -10.01 -0.97
CA ASP A 139 12.89 -11.33 -1.34
C ASP A 139 13.32 -12.11 -0.08
N PHE A 140 12.43 -12.98 0.39
CA PHE A 140 12.68 -13.85 1.54
C PHE A 140 13.76 -14.91 1.29
N THR A 141 14.20 -15.14 0.04
CA THR A 141 15.28 -16.11 -0.24
C THR A 141 16.67 -15.57 0.09
N LYS A 142 16.80 -14.26 0.25
CA LYS A 142 18.08 -13.56 0.48
C LYS A 142 18.37 -13.29 1.96
N ILE A 143 17.54 -13.80 2.87
CA ILE A 143 17.63 -13.49 4.31
C ILE A 143 17.56 -14.75 5.16
N THR A 144 18.24 -14.72 6.31
CA THR A 144 18.20 -15.81 7.28
C THR A 144 17.12 -15.56 8.34
N ALA A 145 16.72 -16.62 9.07
CA ALA A 145 15.74 -16.50 10.14
C ALA A 145 16.21 -15.55 11.25
N GLU A 146 17.51 -15.52 11.53
CA GLU A 146 18.11 -14.63 12.55
C GLU A 146 18.04 -13.15 12.15
N GLN A 147 17.88 -12.84 10.85
CA GLN A 147 17.71 -11.46 10.38
C GLN A 147 16.27 -10.96 10.49
N LEU A 148 15.31 -11.87 10.72
CA LEU A 148 13.89 -11.57 10.93
C LEU A 148 13.50 -11.50 12.41
N SER A 149 14.31 -12.09 13.30
CA SER A 149 14.13 -12.09 14.76
C SER A 149 14.72 -10.85 15.43
#